data_AF-A0A2R6RTY1-F1
#
_entry.id   AF-A0A2R6RTY1-F1
#
_cell.length_a   1.000
_cell.length_b   1.000
_cell.length_c   1.000
_cell.angle_alpha   90.00
_cell.angle_beta   90.00
_cell.angle_gamma   90.00
#
_symmetry.space_group_name_H-M   'P 1'
#
loop_
_entity.id
_entity.type
_entity.pdbx_description
1 polymer ?
#
loop_
_entity_poly.entity_id
_entity_poly.type
_entity_poly.pdbx_seq_one_letter_code
_entity_poly.pdbx_strand_id
1 'polypeptide(L)'
;MDRSPNLLDQALGLHDGESTRSGRVVLIEDCVETSAAFVLHHLVKGFLSPLSSSAVIFVAFAQPFSHYDRILRKMGCNLVVQKDNKRFIFLDMLTLECPDGNEGKTCKGGLLELYGKIQKSVEASLLPGGSRSITILIDDISLMEVAVKGSSSHVLDFLHYCRTLTTEFGCSLVVLNHEDIYSSIERPTLILQIEYLAEVIIKAEPLVTGLATDVHGQLTVINKGNSDGLSLQNKMCNFHFRVRENSVEYFYPGSRT
;
A
#
# COMPACT_ATOMS: atom_id res chain seq x y z
N MET A 1 7.34 -17.11 18.73
CA MET A 1 6.80 -16.08 19.64
C MET A 1 5.58 -15.52 18.95
N ASP A 2 4.39 -15.84 19.46
CA ASP A 2 3.13 -15.39 18.89
C ASP A 2 3.03 -13.87 19.00
N ARG A 3 2.97 -13.21 17.85
CA ARG A 3 2.75 -11.76 17.78
C ARG A 3 1.28 -11.54 18.08
N SER A 4 0.96 -11.03 19.27
CA SER A 4 -0.38 -10.50 19.53
C SER A 4 -0.69 -9.43 18.48
N PRO A 5 -1.76 -9.57 17.69
CA PRO A 5 -2.07 -8.64 16.62
C PRO A 5 -2.39 -7.26 17.20
N ASN A 6 -1.78 -6.23 16.63
CA ASN A 6 -2.03 -4.85 17.07
C ASN A 6 -3.39 -4.34 16.55
N LEU A 7 -3.81 -3.15 16.96
CA LEU A 7 -5.12 -2.60 16.57
C LEU A 7 -5.27 -2.47 15.05
N LEU A 8 -4.20 -2.15 14.33
CA LEU A 8 -4.21 -2.09 12.86
C LEU A 8 -4.39 -3.50 12.26
N ASP A 9 -3.67 -4.50 12.74
CA ASP A 9 -3.80 -5.89 12.30
C ASP A 9 -5.25 -6.40 12.52
N GLN A 10 -5.85 -6.06 13.67
CA GLN A 10 -7.24 -6.39 14.00
C GLN A 10 -8.25 -5.65 13.11
N ALA A 11 -8.00 -4.37 12.81
CA ALA A 11 -8.86 -3.57 11.95
C ALA A 11 -8.85 -4.06 10.50
N LEU A 12 -7.72 -4.60 10.03
CA LEU A 12 -7.56 -5.17 8.69
C LEU A 12 -8.06 -6.63 8.59
N GLY A 13 -8.35 -7.26 9.74
CA GLY A 13 -8.76 -8.66 9.81
C GLY A 13 -7.62 -9.63 9.50
N LEU A 14 -6.37 -9.28 9.86
CA LEU A 14 -5.18 -10.12 9.69
C LEU A 14 -5.02 -11.16 10.83
N HIS A 15 -6.06 -11.37 11.65
CA HIS A 15 -6.00 -12.05 12.94
C HIS A 15 -6.09 -13.58 12.84
N ASP A 16 -6.77 -14.12 11.85
CA ASP A 16 -6.93 -15.57 11.72
C ASP A 16 -6.10 -16.09 10.56
N GLY A 17 -5.61 -17.32 10.68
CA GLY A 17 -4.90 -18.05 9.61
C GLY A 17 -5.70 -18.24 8.31
N GLU A 18 -6.82 -17.55 8.15
CA GLU A 18 -7.37 -17.20 6.86
C GLU A 18 -6.38 -16.26 6.18
N SER A 19 -5.72 -16.79 5.14
CA SER A 19 -5.03 -16.01 4.12
C SER A 19 -5.71 -14.65 3.95
N THR A 20 -4.96 -13.55 4.13
CA THR A 20 -5.33 -12.20 3.67
C THR A 20 -6.29 -12.35 2.51
N ARG A 21 -7.58 -12.03 2.68
CA ARG A 21 -8.61 -12.30 1.65
C ARG A 21 -8.03 -11.84 0.32
N SER A 22 -7.70 -12.83 -0.52
CA SER A 22 -7.00 -12.63 -1.79
C SER A 22 -7.84 -11.69 -2.64
N GLY A 23 -7.22 -10.79 -3.40
CA GLY A 23 -7.99 -9.92 -4.30
C GLY A 23 -8.35 -8.55 -3.77
N ARG A 24 -7.89 -8.13 -2.58
CA ARG A 24 -8.28 -6.85 -1.96
C ARG A 24 -7.55 -5.64 -2.54
N VAL A 25 -8.28 -4.54 -2.72
CA VAL A 25 -7.71 -3.21 -2.97
C VAL A 25 -7.70 -2.39 -1.67
N VAL A 26 -6.52 -1.95 -1.24
CA VAL A 26 -6.29 -1.12 -0.06
C VAL A 26 -5.75 0.24 -0.49
N LEU A 27 -6.44 1.30 -0.10
CA LEU A 27 -6.00 2.67 -0.25
C LEU A 27 -5.49 3.18 1.10
N ILE A 28 -4.30 3.77 1.09
CA ILE A 28 -3.70 4.48 2.21
C ILE A 28 -3.70 5.95 1.84
N GLU A 29 -4.21 6.78 2.74
CA GLU A 29 -4.25 8.23 2.57
C GLU A 29 -3.57 8.90 3.74
N ASP A 30 -2.80 9.93 3.43
CA ASP A 30 -2.13 10.76 4.42
C ASP A 30 -2.02 12.19 3.92
N CYS A 31 -1.38 13.04 4.72
CA CYS A 31 -1.07 14.41 4.36
C CYS A 31 0.33 14.78 4.87
N VAL A 32 0.86 15.91 4.44
CA VAL A 32 2.18 16.41 4.86
C VAL A 32 2.27 16.54 6.39
N GLU A 33 1.19 16.97 7.05
CA GLU A 33 1.18 17.10 8.51
C GLU A 33 1.29 15.75 9.22
N THR A 34 0.74 14.67 8.64
CA THR A 34 0.69 13.35 9.25
C THR A 34 0.88 12.26 8.21
N SER A 35 2.12 11.80 8.04
CA SER A 35 2.43 10.76 7.05
C SER A 35 2.02 9.35 7.48
N ALA A 36 1.46 8.57 6.54
CA ALA A 36 1.16 7.15 6.66
C ALA A 36 2.28 6.24 6.13
N ALA A 37 3.48 6.74 5.85
CA ALA A 37 4.59 5.90 5.39
C ALA A 37 4.88 4.73 6.36
N PHE A 38 4.64 4.90 7.66
CA PHE A 38 4.77 3.82 8.64
C PHE A 38 3.76 2.68 8.42
N VAL A 39 2.58 2.95 7.85
CA VAL A 39 1.56 1.95 7.50
C VAL A 39 2.09 1.06 6.38
N LEU A 40 2.68 1.64 5.34
CA LEU A 40 3.34 0.88 4.27
C LEU A 40 4.41 -0.06 4.83
N HIS A 41 5.29 0.45 5.69
CA HIS A 41 6.33 -0.38 6.33
C HIS A 41 5.72 -1.48 7.21
N HIS A 42 4.67 -1.19 7.97
CA HIS A 42 3.97 -2.18 8.80
C HIS A 42 3.37 -3.30 7.93
N LEU A 43 2.72 -2.96 6.82
CA LEU A 43 2.15 -3.91 5.88
C LEU A 43 3.22 -4.78 5.21
N VAL A 44 4.31 -4.20 4.68
CA VAL A 44 5.41 -4.96 4.08
C VAL A 44 6.00 -5.94 5.10
N LYS A 45 6.25 -5.50 6.33
CA LYS A 45 6.73 -6.39 7.41
C LYS A 45 5.74 -7.53 7.69
N GLY A 46 4.44 -7.25 7.67
CA GLY A 46 3.39 -8.26 7.83
C GLY A 46 3.41 -9.29 6.71
N PHE A 47 3.41 -8.84 5.45
CA PHE A 47 3.43 -9.71 4.27
C PHE A 47 4.71 -10.54 4.16
N LEU A 48 5.85 -10.02 4.63
CA LEU A 48 7.14 -10.71 4.61
C LEU A 48 7.44 -11.47 5.91
N SER A 49 6.46 -11.61 6.81
CA SER A 49 6.59 -12.41 8.02
C SER A 49 7.01 -13.86 7.69
N PRO A 50 7.79 -14.53 8.54
CA PRO A 50 8.08 -15.96 8.39
C PRO A 50 6.83 -16.85 8.41
N LEU A 51 5.75 -16.37 9.04
CA LEU A 51 4.48 -17.07 9.16
C LEU A 51 3.59 -16.92 7.92
N SER A 52 3.88 -15.98 7.03
CA SER A 52 3.12 -15.76 5.80
C SER A 52 3.81 -16.42 4.60
N SER A 53 3.01 -17.00 3.71
CA SER A 53 3.47 -17.48 2.39
C SER A 53 3.28 -16.40 1.32
N SER A 54 3.51 -15.12 1.68
CA SER A 54 3.24 -13.99 0.78
C SER A 54 4.50 -13.45 0.12
N ALA A 55 4.32 -12.91 -1.08
CA ALA A 55 5.31 -12.14 -1.81
C ALA A 55 4.81 -10.71 -2.06
N VAL A 56 5.74 -9.75 -2.11
CA VAL A 56 5.45 -8.34 -2.32
C VAL A 56 6.16 -7.86 -3.57
N ILE A 57 5.41 -7.26 -4.50
CA ILE A 57 5.92 -6.49 -5.62
C ILE A 57 5.80 -5.02 -5.23
N PHE A 58 6.93 -4.42 -4.85
CA PHE A 58 7.01 -3.05 -4.39
C PHE A 58 7.41 -2.14 -5.54
N VAL A 59 6.52 -1.23 -5.93
CA VAL A 59 6.72 -0.21 -6.95
C VAL A 59 7.04 1.10 -6.24
N ALA A 60 8.27 1.57 -6.42
CA ALA A 60 8.80 2.72 -5.68
C ALA A 60 8.98 3.95 -6.56
N PHE A 61 8.14 4.96 -6.35
CA PHE A 61 8.22 6.29 -6.96
C PHE A 61 8.83 7.33 -6.02
N ALA A 62 8.84 7.10 -4.69
CA ALA A 62 9.23 8.10 -3.71
C ALA A 62 10.67 7.96 -3.20
N GLN A 63 11.14 6.73 -2.95
CA GLN A 63 12.46 6.50 -2.33
C GLN A 63 13.23 5.33 -2.95
N PRO A 64 14.57 5.31 -2.88
CA PRO A 64 15.37 4.18 -3.35
C PRO A 64 15.26 2.98 -2.41
N PHE A 65 15.60 1.78 -2.90
CA PHE A 65 15.58 0.54 -2.11
C PHE A 65 16.28 0.67 -0.74
N SER A 66 17.43 1.37 -0.70
CA SER A 66 18.23 1.55 0.52
C SER A 66 17.45 2.26 1.64
N HIS A 67 16.51 3.14 1.29
CA HIS A 67 15.63 3.81 2.25
C HIS A 67 14.74 2.79 2.96
N TYR A 68 13.97 2.01 2.19
CA TYR A 68 13.04 1.02 2.72
C TYR A 68 13.75 -0.11 3.47
N ASP A 69 14.88 -0.59 2.95
CA ASP A 69 15.66 -1.65 3.61
C ASP A 69 16.18 -1.16 4.98
N ARG A 70 16.65 0.09 5.08
CA ARG A 70 17.12 0.64 6.36
C ARG A 70 16.01 0.71 7.40
N ILE A 71 14.81 1.16 7.01
CA ILE A 71 13.66 1.28 7.92
C ILE A 71 13.16 -0.11 8.33
N LEU A 72 12.91 -1.00 7.37
CA LEU A 72 12.40 -2.34 7.66
C LEU A 72 13.41 -3.17 8.46
N ARG A 73 14.72 -2.97 8.25
CA ARG A 73 15.76 -3.62 9.05
C ARG A 73 15.70 -3.20 10.51
N LYS A 74 15.45 -1.91 10.81
CA LYS A 74 15.19 -1.45 12.18
C LYS A 74 13.94 -2.09 12.79
N MET A 75 12.94 -2.37 11.96
CA MET A 75 11.72 -3.09 12.36
C MET A 75 11.90 -4.61 12.41
N GLY A 76 13.12 -5.15 12.18
CA GLY A 76 13.42 -6.59 12.23
C GLY A 76 13.09 -7.36 10.94
N CYS A 77 12.96 -6.69 9.79
CA CYS A 77 12.74 -7.29 8.49
C CYS A 77 13.89 -6.95 7.52
N ASN A 78 14.63 -7.95 7.05
CA ASN A 78 15.75 -7.75 6.13
C ASN A 78 15.28 -7.93 4.67
N LEU A 79 15.13 -6.83 3.93
CA LEU A 79 14.62 -6.87 2.56
C LEU A 79 15.57 -7.56 1.58
N VAL A 80 16.88 -7.48 1.81
CA VAL A 80 17.88 -8.16 0.96
C VAL A 80 17.64 -9.68 0.98
N VAL A 81 17.46 -10.25 2.17
CA VAL A 81 17.16 -11.69 2.31
C VAL A 81 15.82 -12.05 1.67
N GLN A 82 14.81 -11.19 1.80
CA GLN A 82 13.49 -11.44 1.18
C GLN A 82 13.56 -11.36 -0.35
N LYS A 83 14.43 -10.50 -0.90
CA LYS A 83 14.71 -10.41 -2.33
C LYS A 83 15.42 -11.67 -2.84
N ASP A 84 16.44 -12.15 -2.12
CA ASP A 84 17.16 -13.39 -2.47
C ASP A 84 16.22 -14.62 -2.44
N ASN A 85 15.29 -14.63 -1.50
CA ASN A 85 14.24 -15.65 -1.39
C ASN A 85 13.07 -15.47 -2.39
N LYS A 86 13.15 -14.48 -3.28
CA LYS A 86 12.10 -14.13 -4.27
C LYS A 86 10.73 -13.82 -3.64
N ARG A 87 10.72 -13.38 -2.37
CA ARG A 87 9.52 -12.91 -1.66
C ARG A 87 9.34 -11.40 -1.76
N PHE A 88 10.38 -10.66 -2.12
CA PHE A 88 10.33 -9.21 -2.30
C PHE A 88 10.91 -8.82 -3.66
N ILE A 89 10.09 -8.24 -4.52
CA ILE A 89 10.46 -7.74 -5.84
C ILE A 89 10.38 -6.22 -5.78
N PHE A 90 11.50 -5.53 -5.97
CA PHE A 90 11.56 -4.08 -5.95
C PHE A 90 11.66 -3.53 -7.37
N LEU A 91 10.73 -2.66 -7.74
CA LEU A 91 10.67 -1.97 -9.02
C LEU A 91 10.95 -0.49 -8.75
N ASP A 92 12.17 -0.05 -9.09
CA ASP A 92 12.62 1.33 -8.94
C ASP A 92 12.08 2.21 -10.07
N MET A 93 11.16 3.11 -9.75
CA MET A 93 10.50 4.02 -10.68
C MET A 93 10.87 5.49 -10.43
N LEU A 94 11.91 5.77 -9.63
CA LEU A 94 12.35 7.14 -9.30
C LEU A 94 12.71 7.97 -10.54
N THR A 95 13.20 7.32 -11.59
CA THR A 95 13.62 7.95 -12.84
C THR A 95 12.67 7.63 -13.99
N LEU A 96 11.45 7.19 -13.71
CA LEU A 96 10.47 6.88 -14.74
C LEU A 96 9.96 8.19 -15.35
N GLU A 97 10.20 8.38 -16.64
CA GLU A 97 9.65 9.50 -17.40
C GLU A 97 8.96 8.98 -18.65
N CYS A 98 7.66 9.24 -18.79
CA CYS A 98 6.93 8.88 -20.00
C CYS A 98 7.35 9.80 -21.17
N PRO A 99 7.71 9.24 -22.34
CA PRO A 99 8.19 10.03 -23.47
C PRO A 99 7.11 10.95 -24.03
N ASP A 100 7.50 12.14 -24.51
CA ASP A 100 6.63 12.97 -25.35
C ASP A 100 6.43 12.27 -26.69
N GLY A 101 5.20 12.26 -27.19
CA GLY A 101 4.79 11.51 -28.39
C GLY A 101 5.38 12.01 -29.72
N ASN A 102 6.65 12.44 -29.77
CA ASN A 102 7.24 13.06 -30.95
C ASN A 102 8.65 12.60 -31.37
N GLU A 103 9.21 11.49 -30.85
CA GLU A 103 10.48 10.99 -31.40
C GLU A 103 10.44 9.49 -31.73
N GLY A 104 10.64 9.19 -33.02
CA GLY A 104 10.66 7.86 -33.63
C GLY A 104 11.84 6.97 -33.23
N LYS A 105 12.16 6.90 -31.94
CA LYS A 105 12.96 5.82 -31.35
C LYS A 105 12.03 4.97 -30.51
N THR A 106 12.22 3.66 -30.57
CA THR A 106 11.48 2.64 -29.82
C THR A 106 11.54 2.92 -28.31
N CYS A 107 10.61 3.74 -27.83
CA CYS A 107 10.42 4.07 -26.43
C CYS A 107 9.84 2.88 -25.68
N LYS A 108 10.75 2.04 -25.18
CA LYS A 108 10.49 1.14 -24.06
C LYS A 108 10.56 1.99 -22.79
N GLY A 109 9.46 2.18 -22.05
CA GLY A 109 9.59 2.73 -20.69
C GLY A 109 8.44 3.59 -20.16
N GLY A 110 7.18 3.17 -20.32
CA GLY A 110 6.03 3.80 -19.65
C GLY A 110 5.38 2.88 -18.62
N LEU A 111 4.23 3.31 -18.07
CA LEU A 111 3.42 2.48 -17.16
C LEU A 111 3.02 1.12 -17.76
N LEU A 112 2.91 1.02 -19.09
CA LEU A 112 2.64 -0.24 -19.78
C LEU A 112 3.80 -1.25 -19.64
N GLU A 113 5.05 -0.80 -19.70
CA GLU A 113 6.21 -1.68 -19.49
C GLU A 113 6.30 -2.09 -18.02
N LEU A 114 6.04 -1.16 -17.11
CA LEU A 114 5.94 -1.44 -15.68
C LEU A 114 4.89 -2.51 -15.42
N TYR A 115 3.69 -2.35 -15.98
CA TYR A 115 2.63 -3.36 -15.90
C TYR A 115 3.10 -4.70 -16.45
N GLY A 116 3.75 -4.74 -17.61
CA GLY A 116 4.31 -5.96 -18.17
C GLY A 116 5.35 -6.64 -17.26
N LYS A 117 6.15 -5.87 -16.50
CA LYS A 117 7.08 -6.40 -15.48
C LYS A 117 6.33 -6.96 -14.28
N ILE A 118 5.28 -6.28 -13.81
CA ILE A 118 4.42 -6.74 -12.71
C ILE A 118 3.72 -8.03 -13.10
N GLN A 119 3.05 -8.07 -14.25
CA GLN A 119 2.34 -9.24 -14.76
C GLN A 119 3.27 -10.46 -14.85
N LYS A 120 4.45 -10.32 -15.47
CA LYS A 120 5.44 -11.41 -15.54
C LYS A 120 5.89 -11.89 -14.16
N SER A 121 6.03 -10.97 -13.20
CA SER A 121 6.42 -11.30 -11.84
C SER A 121 5.31 -12.06 -11.09
N VAL A 122 4.06 -11.69 -11.33
CA VAL A 122 2.87 -12.38 -10.82
C VAL A 122 2.79 -13.79 -11.39
N GLU A 123 2.83 -13.94 -12.72
CA GLU A 123 2.78 -15.23 -13.41
C GLU A 123 3.91 -16.16 -12.97
N ALA A 124 5.15 -15.65 -12.89
CA ALA A 124 6.31 -16.43 -12.45
C ALA A 124 6.21 -16.92 -11.00
N SER A 125 5.49 -16.18 -10.15
CA SER A 125 5.31 -16.51 -8.73
C SER A 125 4.21 -17.54 -8.49
N LEU A 126 3.35 -17.81 -9.49
CA LEU A 126 2.20 -18.71 -9.43
C LEU A 126 2.44 -20.10 -10.08
N LEU A 127 3.56 -20.31 -10.76
CA LEU A 127 3.94 -21.58 -11.39
C LEU A 127 4.23 -22.70 -10.34
N PRO A 128 4.09 -24.00 -10.70
CA PRO A 128 3.41 -24.97 -9.84
C PRO A 128 4.25 -25.46 -8.66
N GLY A 129 3.70 -25.31 -7.45
CA GLY A 129 4.25 -25.91 -6.23
C GLY A 129 3.84 -25.24 -4.92
N GLY A 130 3.27 -24.04 -4.96
CA GLY A 130 2.70 -23.41 -3.76
C GLY A 130 1.88 -22.17 -4.10
N SER A 131 0.67 -22.08 -3.56
CA SER A 131 -0.14 -20.85 -3.61
C SER A 131 0.52 -19.82 -2.69
N ARG A 132 1.19 -18.82 -3.30
CA ARG A 132 1.68 -17.64 -2.57
C ARG A 132 0.71 -16.50 -2.80
N SER A 133 0.29 -15.81 -1.72
CA SER A 133 -0.45 -14.57 -1.90
C SER A 133 0.51 -13.46 -2.36
N ILE A 134 0.16 -12.75 -3.42
CA ILE A 134 0.99 -11.70 -3.99
C ILE A 134 0.34 -10.37 -3.68
N THR A 135 1.11 -9.40 -3.22
CA THR A 135 0.65 -8.02 -3.02
C THR A 135 1.47 -7.07 -3.88
N ILE A 136 0.79 -6.32 -4.75
CA ILE A 136 1.36 -5.20 -5.48
C ILE A 136 1.21 -3.97 -4.57
N LEU A 137 2.32 -3.30 -4.26
CA LEU A 137 2.34 -2.14 -3.39
C LEU A 137 2.95 -0.96 -4.16
N ILE A 138 2.20 0.13 -4.27
CA ILE A 138 2.61 1.39 -4.89
C ILE A 138 2.76 2.42 -3.77
N ASP A 139 3.97 2.96 -3.62
CA ASP A 139 4.34 3.81 -2.48
C ASP A 139 3.84 5.26 -2.57
N ASP A 140 3.60 5.78 -3.77
CA ASP A 140 3.13 7.14 -3.99
C ASP A 140 2.46 7.28 -5.37
N ILE A 141 1.14 7.44 -5.38
CA ILE A 141 0.37 7.60 -6.60
C ILE A 141 0.54 8.98 -7.24
N SER A 142 0.83 9.99 -6.44
CA SER A 142 0.94 11.37 -6.87
C SER A 142 2.24 11.55 -7.66
N LEU A 143 3.33 10.91 -7.23
CA LEU A 143 4.57 10.83 -8.01
C LEU A 143 4.42 9.98 -9.27
N MET A 144 3.59 8.93 -9.25
CA MET A 144 3.24 8.22 -10.47
C MET A 144 2.48 9.12 -11.47
N GLU A 145 1.57 9.97 -11.00
CA GLU A 145 0.90 10.97 -11.85
C GLU A 145 1.91 11.94 -12.47
N VAL A 146 2.90 12.40 -11.70
CA VAL A 146 4.00 13.23 -12.20
C VAL A 146 4.82 12.50 -13.28
N ALA A 147 5.15 11.23 -13.08
CA ALA A 147 5.89 10.41 -14.05
C ALA A 147 5.16 10.27 -15.40
N VAL A 148 3.83 10.36 -15.39
CA VAL A 148 2.97 10.38 -16.60
C VAL A 148 2.49 11.79 -16.98
N LYS A 149 3.24 12.83 -16.57
CA LYS A 149 3.02 14.23 -16.97
C LYS A 149 1.66 14.79 -16.57
N GLY A 150 1.19 14.44 -15.36
CA GLY A 150 -0.06 14.96 -14.82
C GLY A 150 -1.31 14.25 -15.38
N SER A 151 -1.15 13.14 -16.10
CA SER A 151 -2.28 12.48 -16.73
C SER A 151 -2.95 11.47 -15.80
N SER A 152 -4.00 11.91 -15.11
CA SER A 152 -4.80 11.05 -14.23
C SER A 152 -5.41 9.84 -14.95
N SER A 153 -5.73 9.95 -16.24
CA SER A 153 -6.27 8.84 -17.02
C SER A 153 -5.28 7.68 -17.16
N HIS A 154 -3.99 7.98 -17.42
CA HIS A 154 -2.96 6.95 -17.49
C HIS A 154 -2.73 6.26 -16.15
N VAL A 155 -2.83 7.02 -15.04
CA VAL A 155 -2.78 6.45 -13.69
C VAL A 155 -3.96 5.51 -13.46
N LEU A 156 -5.19 5.95 -13.75
CA LEU A 156 -6.39 5.14 -13.59
C LEU A 156 -6.35 3.87 -14.44
N ASP A 157 -5.93 3.97 -15.69
CA ASP A 157 -5.76 2.82 -16.59
C ASP A 157 -4.76 1.80 -16.00
N PHE A 158 -3.63 2.28 -15.48
CA PHE A 158 -2.63 1.42 -14.85
C PHE A 158 -3.16 0.73 -13.58
N LEU A 159 -3.90 1.45 -12.73
CA LEU A 159 -4.54 0.86 -11.54
C LEU A 159 -5.62 -0.15 -11.94
N HIS A 160 -6.38 0.12 -12.99
CA HIS A 160 -7.35 -0.82 -13.55
C HIS A 160 -6.67 -2.10 -14.03
N TYR A 161 -5.53 -2.00 -14.73
CA TYR A 161 -4.76 -3.18 -15.13
C TYR A 161 -4.25 -3.97 -13.91
N CYS A 162 -3.75 -3.29 -12.88
CA CYS A 162 -3.35 -3.96 -11.64
C CYS A 162 -4.53 -4.63 -10.93
N ARG A 163 -5.71 -4.01 -10.94
CA ARG A 163 -6.96 -4.60 -10.41
C ARG A 163 -7.43 -5.81 -11.22
N THR A 164 -7.21 -5.84 -12.53
CA THR A 164 -7.49 -7.06 -13.31
C THR A 164 -6.64 -8.22 -12.81
N LEU A 165 -5.37 -7.98 -12.47
CA LEU A 165 -4.51 -9.01 -11.86
C LEU A 165 -5.01 -9.46 -10.47
N THR A 166 -5.64 -8.57 -9.70
CA THR A 166 -6.24 -8.95 -8.40
C THR A 166 -7.41 -9.90 -8.59
N THR A 167 -8.24 -9.69 -9.61
CA THR A 167 -9.37 -10.57 -9.94
C THR A 167 -8.93 -11.89 -10.59
N GLU A 168 -7.97 -11.85 -11.50
CA GLU A 168 -7.54 -13.03 -12.27
C GLU A 168 -6.63 -13.96 -11.45
N PHE A 169 -5.70 -13.40 -10.69
CA PHE A 169 -4.67 -14.15 -9.98
C PHE A 169 -4.82 -14.10 -8.45
N GLY A 170 -5.85 -13.45 -7.94
CA GLY A 170 -6.05 -13.28 -6.50
C GLY A 170 -5.00 -12.40 -5.83
N CYS A 171 -4.26 -11.57 -6.57
CA CYS A 171 -3.30 -10.65 -5.99
C CYS A 171 -4.02 -9.57 -5.15
N SER A 172 -3.36 -8.94 -4.19
CA SER A 172 -3.85 -7.72 -3.53
C SER A 172 -3.16 -6.50 -4.08
N LEU A 173 -3.82 -5.34 -4.05
CA LEU A 173 -3.28 -4.05 -4.47
C LEU A 173 -3.30 -3.10 -3.28
N VAL A 174 -2.16 -2.50 -2.96
CA VAL A 174 -2.01 -1.46 -1.93
C VAL A 174 -1.46 -0.22 -2.59
N VAL A 175 -2.10 0.92 -2.36
CA VAL A 175 -1.71 2.20 -2.95
C VAL A 175 -1.70 3.28 -1.88
N LEU A 176 -0.67 4.11 -1.84
CA LEU A 176 -0.64 5.31 -1.01
C LEU A 176 -0.88 6.57 -1.86
N ASN A 177 -1.72 7.45 -1.36
CA ASN A 177 -2.04 8.75 -1.92
C ASN A 177 -1.89 9.86 -0.86
N HIS A 178 -1.33 10.98 -1.26
CA HIS A 178 -1.25 12.19 -0.43
C HIS A 178 -2.48 13.07 -0.70
N GLU A 179 -3.42 13.16 0.26
CA GLU A 179 -4.72 13.85 0.10
C GLU A 179 -4.56 15.36 -0.13
N ASP A 180 -3.57 15.98 0.51
CA ASP A 180 -3.35 17.42 0.52
C ASP A 180 -2.78 17.99 -0.79
N ILE A 181 -2.21 17.16 -1.66
CA ILE A 181 -1.74 17.56 -2.99
C ILE A 181 -2.87 18.19 -3.81
N TYR A 182 -4.09 17.71 -3.62
CA TYR A 182 -5.25 18.18 -4.35
C TYR A 182 -6.20 19.03 -3.51
N SER A 183 -5.75 19.52 -2.35
CA SER A 183 -6.57 20.33 -1.43
C SER A 183 -7.16 21.59 -2.06
N SER A 184 -6.53 22.15 -3.11
CA SER A 184 -7.05 23.29 -3.87
C SER A 184 -8.09 22.92 -4.94
N ILE A 185 -8.25 21.63 -5.24
CA ILE A 185 -9.15 21.11 -6.27
C ILE A 185 -10.29 20.39 -5.56
N GLU A 186 -11.52 20.79 -5.85
CA GLU A 186 -12.68 20.11 -5.28
C GLU A 186 -12.77 18.68 -5.83
N ARG A 187 -12.40 17.69 -5.00
CA ARG A 187 -12.52 16.24 -5.23
C ARG A 187 -12.04 15.78 -6.62
N PRO A 188 -10.73 15.62 -6.82
CA PRO A 188 -10.18 15.12 -8.08
C PRO A 188 -10.81 13.80 -8.49
N THR A 189 -11.15 13.67 -9.78
CA THR A 189 -11.67 12.43 -10.36
C THR A 189 -10.77 11.23 -10.05
N LEU A 190 -9.45 11.43 -10.04
CA LEU A 190 -8.47 10.41 -9.69
C LEU A 190 -8.75 9.80 -8.30
N ILE A 191 -8.79 10.64 -7.26
CA ILE A 191 -9.02 10.21 -5.87
C ILE A 191 -10.38 9.53 -5.74
N LEU A 192 -11.43 10.14 -6.29
CA LEU A 192 -12.79 9.58 -6.20
C LEU A 192 -12.88 8.17 -6.80
N GLN A 193 -12.22 7.94 -7.93
CA GLN A 193 -12.19 6.63 -8.57
C GLN A 193 -11.37 5.63 -7.75
N ILE A 194 -10.22 6.03 -7.20
CA ILE A 194 -9.40 5.14 -6.36
C ILE A 194 -10.12 4.78 -5.07
N GLU A 195 -10.73 5.76 -4.39
CA GLU A 195 -11.57 5.51 -3.21
C GLU A 195 -12.72 4.55 -3.58
N TYR A 196 -13.40 4.76 -4.71
CA TYR A 196 -14.47 3.86 -5.16
C TYR A 196 -13.99 2.42 -5.38
N LEU A 197 -12.78 2.23 -5.94
CA LEU A 197 -12.20 0.92 -6.17
C LEU A 197 -11.68 0.24 -4.90
N ALA A 198 -11.34 1.01 -3.87
CA ALA A 198 -10.77 0.51 -2.63
C ALA A 198 -11.82 -0.20 -1.76
N GLU A 199 -11.50 -1.43 -1.32
CA GLU A 199 -12.28 -2.17 -0.33
C GLU A 199 -11.90 -1.78 1.10
N VAL A 200 -10.67 -1.35 1.31
CA VAL A 200 -10.20 -0.83 2.59
C VAL A 200 -9.56 0.53 2.38
N ILE A 201 -9.95 1.51 3.17
CA ILE A 201 -9.31 2.83 3.20
C ILE A 201 -8.68 3.01 4.57
N ILE A 202 -7.40 3.38 4.61
CA ILE A 202 -6.64 3.68 5.82
C ILE A 202 -6.23 5.16 5.73
N LYS A 203 -6.83 6.03 6.53
CA LYS A 203 -6.50 7.45 6.58
C LYS A 203 -5.62 7.75 7.80
N ALA A 204 -4.46 8.35 7.60
CA ALA A 204 -3.64 8.94 8.66
C ALA A 204 -3.87 10.45 8.68
N GLU A 205 -4.39 10.94 9.80
CA GLU A 205 -4.85 12.33 9.93
C GLU A 205 -4.23 12.98 11.17
N PRO A 206 -4.00 14.30 11.15
CA PRO A 206 -3.59 15.05 12.32
C PRO A 206 -4.70 15.04 13.38
N LEU A 207 -4.32 15.30 14.63
CA LEU A 207 -5.29 15.45 15.72
C LEU A 207 -5.99 16.81 15.62
N VAL A 208 -7.32 16.82 15.76
CA VAL A 208 -8.13 18.06 15.75
C VAL A 208 -7.70 19.06 16.83
N THR A 209 -7.15 18.56 17.95
CA THR A 209 -6.66 19.39 19.07
C THR A 209 -5.26 19.98 18.84
N GLY A 210 -4.62 19.70 17.70
CA GLY A 210 -3.24 20.07 17.42
C GLY A 210 -2.21 19.08 17.96
N LEU A 211 -0.94 19.52 18.00
CA LEU A 211 0.21 18.67 18.33
C LEU A 211 0.19 18.18 19.79
N ALA A 212 0.46 16.89 19.98
CA ALA A 212 0.65 16.27 21.28
C ALA A 212 2.05 15.64 21.37
N THR A 213 2.68 15.68 22.55
CA THR A 213 4.04 15.11 22.75
C THR A 213 4.09 13.59 22.60
N ASP A 214 2.98 12.92 22.90
CA ASP A 214 2.92 11.47 23.03
C ASP A 214 1.99 10.81 22.00
N VAL A 215 1.41 11.59 21.09
CA VAL A 215 0.51 11.15 20.03
C VAL A 215 0.88 11.86 18.74
N HIS A 216 1.20 11.10 17.69
CA HIS A 216 1.63 11.65 16.41
C HIS A 216 0.48 11.88 15.42
N GLY A 217 -0.68 11.27 15.66
CA GLY A 217 -1.86 11.44 14.82
C GLY A 217 -2.95 10.42 15.17
N GLN A 218 -4.00 10.43 14.35
CA GLN A 218 -5.06 9.42 14.36
C GLN A 218 -5.01 8.57 13.09
N LEU A 219 -5.42 7.31 13.20
CA LEU A 219 -5.58 6.40 12.10
C LEU A 219 -7.02 5.93 12.03
N THR A 220 -7.64 6.14 10.88
CA THR A 220 -9.01 5.71 10.58
C THR A 220 -8.95 4.58 9.55
N VAL A 221 -9.48 3.41 9.90
CA VAL A 221 -9.60 2.26 8.99
C VAL A 221 -11.07 2.05 8.65
N ILE A 222 -11.40 2.13 7.37
CA ILE A 222 -12.75 1.94 6.82
C ILE A 222 -12.73 0.69 5.97
N ASN A 223 -13.42 -0.36 6.41
CA ASN A 223 -13.66 -1.55 5.61
C ASN A 223 -15.00 -1.41 4.88
N LYS A 224 -14.97 -1.27 3.55
CA LYS A 224 -16.14 -1.35 2.67
C LYS A 224 -16.44 -2.84 2.46
N GLY A 225 -17.38 -3.39 3.22
CA GLY A 225 -17.63 -4.83 3.21
C GLY A 225 -17.98 -5.36 1.81
N ASN A 226 -17.35 -6.46 1.39
CA ASN A 226 -17.87 -7.27 0.28
C ASN A 226 -19.03 -8.14 0.76
N SER A 227 -20.08 -8.17 -0.06
CA SER A 227 -21.39 -8.78 0.13
C SER A 227 -21.38 -10.30 0.26
N ASP A 228 -20.78 -10.85 1.32
CA ASP A 228 -20.97 -12.24 1.74
C ASP A 228 -21.76 -12.30 3.05
N GLY A 229 -23.09 -12.20 2.90
CA GLY A 229 -24.09 -12.98 3.64
C GLY A 229 -24.38 -12.71 5.12
N LEU A 230 -23.43 -12.35 6.01
CA LEU A 230 -23.70 -12.47 7.46
C LEU A 230 -23.17 -11.35 8.39
N SER A 231 -22.49 -10.31 7.90
CA SER A 231 -22.29 -9.08 8.68
C SER A 231 -22.06 -7.84 7.81
N LEU A 232 -23.17 -7.22 7.37
CA LEU A 232 -23.18 -5.93 6.67
C LEU A 232 -22.98 -4.77 7.65
N GLN A 233 -21.79 -4.65 8.24
CA GLN A 233 -21.37 -3.39 8.87
C GLN A 233 -20.06 -2.94 8.24
N ASN A 234 -20.08 -1.77 7.61
CA ASN A 234 -18.87 -1.01 7.35
C ASN A 234 -18.17 -0.81 8.69
N LYS A 235 -17.16 -1.64 8.96
CA LYS A 235 -16.42 -1.57 10.23
C LYS A 235 -15.44 -0.43 10.10
N MET A 236 -15.83 0.73 10.63
CA MET A 236 -14.95 1.85 10.85
C MET A 236 -14.25 1.66 12.20
N CYS A 237 -12.93 1.71 12.21
CA CYS A 237 -12.11 1.68 13.42
C CYS A 237 -11.26 2.95 13.45
N ASN A 238 -11.30 3.67 14.56
CA ASN A 238 -10.45 4.84 14.78
C ASN A 238 -9.60 4.59 16.03
N PHE A 239 -8.29 4.87 15.91
CA PHE A 239 -7.35 4.81 17.02
C PHE A 239 -6.24 5.83 16.82
N HIS A 240 -5.65 6.27 17.92
CA HIS A 240 -4.46 7.11 17.91
C HIS A 240 -3.21 6.27 17.69
N PHE A 241 -2.17 6.88 17.13
CA PHE A 241 -0.89 6.22 16.94
C PHE A 241 0.30 7.04 17.44
N ARG A 242 1.35 6.32 17.83
CA ARG A 242 2.66 6.87 18.16
C ARG A 242 3.74 6.03 17.48
N VAL A 243 4.38 6.61 16.47
CA VAL A 243 5.59 6.05 15.85
C VAL A 243 6.76 6.14 16.83
N ARG A 244 7.41 5.00 17.09
CA ARG A 244 8.69 4.90 17.82
C ARG A 244 9.79 4.53 16.82
N GLU A 245 11.03 4.44 17.31
CA GLU A 245 12.18 4.15 16.43
C GLU A 245 12.06 2.79 15.70
N ASN A 246 11.56 1.74 16.38
CA ASN A 246 11.50 0.38 15.85
C ASN A 246 10.08 -0.23 15.79
N SER A 247 9.06 0.51 16.23
CA SER A 247 7.68 0.03 16.32
C SER A 247 6.67 1.17 16.24
N VAL A 248 5.40 0.82 16.05
CA VAL A 248 4.28 1.76 16.13
C VAL A 248 3.31 1.27 17.19
N GLU A 249 2.96 2.16 18.11
CA GLU A 249 1.94 1.90 19.13
C GLU A 249 0.60 2.45 18.67
N TYR A 250 -0.45 1.67 18.87
CA TYR A 250 -1.83 2.04 18.58
C TYR A 250 -2.65 1.95 19.85
N PHE A 251 -3.52 2.93 20.10
CA PHE A 251 -4.34 2.98 21.31
C PHE A 251 -5.63 3.75 21.05
N TYR A 252 -6.71 3.37 21.72
CA TYR A 252 -7.99 4.07 21.57
C TYR A 252 -7.92 5.48 22.20
N PRO A 253 -8.64 6.48 21.65
CA PRO A 253 -8.75 7.78 22.27
C PRO A 253 -9.22 7.66 23.74
N GLY A 254 -8.60 8.42 24.64
CA GLY A 254 -8.93 8.39 26.08
C GLY A 254 -8.38 7.20 26.87
N SER A 255 -7.63 6.28 26.26
CA SER A 255 -7.03 5.13 26.97
C SER A 255 -5.67 5.41 27.62
N ARG A 256 -5.06 6.57 27.35
CA ARG A 256 -3.82 7.04 28.00
C ARG A 256 -4.12 8.27 28.85
N THR A 257 -4.03 8.11 30.18
CA THR A 257 -3.97 9.19 31.18
C THR A 257 -2.54 9.44 31.60
#